data_AF-A0A9E1ZY76-F1
#
_entry.id   AF-A0A9E1ZY76-F1
#
_cell.length_a   1.000
_cell.length_b   1.000
_cell.length_c   1.000
_cell.angle_alpha   90.00
_cell.angle_beta   90.00
_cell.angle_gamma   90.00
#
_symmetry.space_group_name_H-M   'P 1'
#
loop_
_entity.id
_entity.type
_entity.pdbx_description
1 polymer ?
#
loop_
_entity_poly.entity_id
_entity_poly.type
_entity_poly.pdbx_seq_one_letter_code
_entity_poly.pdbx_strand_id
1 'polypeptide(L)'
;MGVERVLWMSVMAFVMAATIIDLPVADAASRGLSVQLRTSEAKNAPVAGEVKLYSQSYALIIGIDAYTNGWPRLSNAVKDAELVAVALRNKGFDVTLKTNLKSTEFKSVFEEFFVIKGKNPEARLFVWFAGHGHTIDGEGYLVPADAPRADADETYFKLRSLPLRTFGTYARQANAKHVFNVFDSCFAGTVFNAQRSLPPAAITRATVQPVRQFLTSGDADQVVSDDGRFRRLFLRALKGGERVDANADGYVTGSEMGMFLTDRLTNLTKAKQTPRYGKLNDDQYDRGDFVFKLASVSPVPITGRTLSSAPTQSVDREALFWQSIKNSRSPADFGDYLEKFPNGIFTSLAQRRLTALSSETRLKANGIPEQEGKPTEQAQRKLFETLLTEGDKAMRQHQKTASVNKFKRALTLYPNDRKAQERLNQAKKLVDLCGKIAGDWNHDWGFGVGDVTLSVNGKAYSRFWLGNNSGQWKCVDGKSGKFVIGWSSDNIETVQMLANGNEFKGVNNLGVSVHGTRRGSPEAEAKLEEENSFLNEDYY
;
A
#
# COMPACT_ATOMS: atom_id res chain seq x y z
N MET A 1 -26.62 97.09 9.51
CA MET A 1 -27.42 96.72 10.69
C MET A 1 -27.93 95.31 10.39
N GLY A 2 -27.40 94.22 10.92
CA GLY A 2 -26.97 93.98 12.28
C GLY A 2 -27.98 93.02 12.92
N VAL A 3 -27.46 91.85 13.34
CA VAL A 3 -27.97 91.01 14.44
C VAL A 3 -28.90 89.84 14.07
N GLU A 4 -28.28 88.63 14.10
CA GLU A 4 -28.64 87.40 14.84
C GLU A 4 -30.08 86.84 14.85
N ARG A 5 -30.36 85.54 15.00
CA ARG A 5 -29.72 84.21 14.83
C ARG A 5 -30.81 83.19 15.30
N VAL A 6 -30.73 81.93 14.83
CA VAL A 6 -31.31 80.68 15.39
C VAL A 6 -32.84 80.47 15.14
N LEU A 7 -33.36 79.39 14.52
CA LEU A 7 -33.44 77.98 14.98
C LEU A 7 -34.15 77.11 13.90
N TRP A 8 -33.59 75.91 13.60
CA TRP A 8 -34.22 74.59 13.28
C TRP A 8 -35.08 74.48 11.99
N MET A 9 -35.12 73.40 11.19
CA MET A 9 -34.88 71.98 11.41
C MET A 9 -34.80 71.24 10.04
N SER A 10 -34.01 70.15 10.01
CA SER A 10 -34.15 68.95 9.16
C SER A 10 -33.82 68.99 7.66
N VAL A 11 -32.59 68.55 7.30
CA VAL A 11 -32.25 67.99 5.97
C VAL A 11 -31.93 66.51 6.15
N MET A 12 -32.69 65.65 5.46
CA MET A 12 -32.36 64.25 5.23
C MET A 12 -31.60 64.16 3.90
N ALA A 13 -30.32 63.79 3.95
CA ALA A 13 -29.53 63.45 2.77
C ALA A 13 -28.85 62.11 3.00
N PHE A 14 -29.29 61.10 2.24
CA PHE A 14 -28.69 59.78 2.17
C PHE A 14 -27.35 59.86 1.43
N VAL A 15 -26.25 59.48 2.08
CA VAL A 15 -24.96 59.20 1.43
C VAL A 15 -24.75 57.69 1.46
N MET A 16 -24.77 57.06 0.28
CA MET A 16 -24.33 55.67 0.12
C MET A 16 -22.80 55.62 0.20
N ALA A 17 -22.27 55.04 1.28
CA ALA A 17 -20.87 54.66 1.38
C ALA A 17 -20.69 53.25 0.81
N ALA A 18 -20.01 53.13 -0.33
CA ALA A 18 -19.51 51.85 -0.82
C ALA A 18 -18.24 51.49 -0.05
N THR A 19 -18.37 50.59 0.92
CA THR A 19 -17.23 49.92 1.57
C THR A 19 -16.62 48.92 0.60
N ILE A 20 -15.44 49.25 0.07
CA ILE A 20 -14.56 48.31 -0.60
C ILE A 20 -14.06 47.34 0.48
N ILE A 21 -14.54 46.10 0.44
CA ILE A 21 -14.01 45.01 1.27
C ILE A 21 -12.75 44.52 0.56
N ASP A 22 -11.58 44.94 1.03
CA ASP A 22 -10.30 44.31 0.65
C ASP A 22 -10.29 42.87 1.18
N LEU A 23 -10.60 41.93 0.29
CA LEU A 23 -10.31 40.51 0.52
C LEU A 23 -8.79 40.34 0.45
N PRO A 24 -8.15 39.62 1.39
CA PRO A 24 -6.72 39.41 1.34
C PRO A 24 -6.41 38.51 0.15
N VAL A 25 -5.89 39.09 -0.93
CA VAL A 25 -5.21 38.34 -1.99
C VAL A 25 -3.96 37.77 -1.34
N ALA A 26 -3.99 36.47 -1.02
CA ALA A 26 -2.82 35.76 -0.52
C ALA A 26 -1.68 35.90 -1.53
N ASP A 27 -0.70 36.73 -1.18
CA ASP A 27 0.40 37.15 -2.02
C ASP A 27 1.12 35.94 -2.64
N ALA A 28 1.42 36.00 -3.94
CA ALA A 28 2.12 34.91 -4.64
C ALA A 28 3.50 34.62 -4.01
N ALA A 29 4.04 35.58 -3.25
CA ALA A 29 5.30 35.49 -2.51
C ALA A 29 5.32 34.40 -1.41
N SER A 30 4.18 33.96 -0.88
CA SER A 30 4.13 33.00 0.25
C SER A 30 4.00 31.51 -0.14
N ARG A 31 4.00 31.18 -1.44
CA ARG A 31 3.69 29.82 -1.95
C ARG A 31 4.92 28.98 -2.32
N GLY A 32 6.10 29.60 -2.30
CA GLY A 32 7.38 28.94 -2.49
C GLY A 32 7.88 28.25 -1.21
N LEU A 33 8.89 27.40 -1.35
CA LEU A 33 9.60 26.78 -0.23
C LEU A 33 11.09 26.97 -0.42
N SER A 34 11.75 27.56 0.57
CA SER A 34 13.20 27.54 0.71
C SER A 34 13.63 26.47 1.70
N VAL A 35 14.75 25.81 1.42
CA VAL A 35 15.34 24.74 2.24
C VAL A 35 16.79 25.04 2.54
N GLN A 36 17.25 24.58 3.69
CA GLN A 36 18.66 24.64 4.06
C GLN A 36 19.38 23.42 3.46
N LEU A 37 20.33 23.66 2.56
CA LEU A 37 21.18 22.62 2.01
C LEU A 37 22.29 22.27 3.00
N ARG A 38 22.58 20.99 3.15
CA ARG A 38 23.76 20.52 3.89
C ARG A 38 24.91 20.18 2.94
N THR A 39 26.15 20.32 3.43
CA THR A 39 27.36 20.00 2.66
C THR A 39 27.50 18.52 2.34
N SER A 40 26.87 17.65 3.14
CA SER A 40 26.78 16.22 2.92
C SER A 40 25.54 15.63 3.61
N GLU A 41 25.34 14.32 3.45
CA GLU A 41 24.26 13.57 4.09
C GLU A 41 24.50 13.24 5.58
N ALA A 42 25.59 13.72 6.18
CA ALA A 42 25.85 13.49 7.61
C ALA A 42 24.90 14.31 8.49
N LYS A 43 24.42 13.71 9.61
CA LYS A 43 23.44 14.32 10.55
C LYS A 43 23.80 15.76 10.98
N ASN A 44 25.09 16.02 11.17
CA ASN A 44 25.61 17.31 11.63
C ASN A 44 26.41 18.04 10.54
N ALA A 45 26.20 17.68 9.27
CA ALA A 45 26.84 18.36 8.16
C ALA A 45 26.51 19.86 8.23
N PRO A 46 27.53 20.74 8.12
CA PRO A 46 27.32 22.18 8.08
C PRO A 46 26.28 22.57 7.02
N VAL A 47 25.53 23.62 7.31
CA VAL A 47 24.65 24.24 6.32
C VAL A 47 25.55 24.85 5.23
N ALA A 48 25.38 24.37 4.00
CA ALA A 48 26.09 24.85 2.82
C ALA A 48 25.48 26.15 2.28
N GLY A 49 24.20 26.40 2.58
CA GLY A 49 23.47 27.60 2.18
C GLY A 49 21.96 27.34 2.12
N GLU A 50 21.19 28.41 1.89
CA GLU A 50 19.74 28.31 1.66
C GLU A 50 19.46 28.31 0.15
N VAL A 51 18.59 27.41 -0.30
CA VAL A 51 18.13 27.36 -1.69
C VAL A 51 16.61 27.45 -1.73
N LYS A 52 16.10 28.33 -2.59
CA LYS A 52 14.69 28.36 -2.95
C LYS A 52 14.36 27.12 -3.77
N LEU A 53 13.87 26.08 -3.09
CA LEU A 53 13.59 24.78 -3.70
C LEU A 53 12.38 24.83 -4.63
N TYR A 54 11.32 25.53 -4.20
CA TYR A 54 10.12 25.73 -4.99
C TYR A 54 9.73 27.21 -5.05
N SER A 55 9.31 27.66 -6.22
CA SER A 55 8.65 28.96 -6.40
C SER A 55 7.13 28.86 -6.20
N GLN A 56 6.54 27.70 -6.50
CA GLN A 56 5.10 27.46 -6.44
C GLN A 56 4.80 26.02 -6.01
N SER A 57 3.69 25.84 -5.29
CA SER A 57 3.24 24.54 -4.79
C SER A 57 1.77 24.34 -5.18
N TYR A 58 1.46 23.30 -5.97
CA TYR A 58 0.09 22.99 -6.40
C TYR A 58 -0.30 21.59 -5.97
N ALA A 59 -1.58 21.39 -5.60
CA ALA A 59 -2.10 20.07 -5.28
C ALA A 59 -3.45 19.81 -5.95
N LEU A 60 -3.61 18.62 -6.53
CA LEU A 60 -4.88 18.07 -6.99
C LEU A 60 -5.31 16.95 -6.05
N ILE A 61 -6.44 17.13 -5.39
CA ILE A 61 -6.94 16.22 -4.36
C ILE A 61 -8.30 15.70 -4.79
N ILE A 62 -8.42 14.38 -4.95
CA ILE A 62 -9.61 13.71 -5.46
C ILE A 62 -10.07 12.64 -4.45
N GLY A 63 -11.36 12.65 -4.13
CA GLY A 63 -12.02 11.62 -3.32
C GLY A 63 -13.32 11.16 -3.98
N ILE A 64 -13.54 9.85 -4.10
CA ILE A 64 -14.75 9.31 -4.72
C ILE A 64 -15.40 8.30 -3.78
N ASP A 65 -16.60 8.66 -3.29
CA ASP A 65 -17.44 7.79 -2.45
C ASP A 65 -18.66 7.28 -3.22
N ALA A 66 -19.29 8.17 -4.00
CA ALA A 66 -20.60 7.98 -4.59
C ALA A 66 -20.54 7.28 -5.96
N TYR A 67 -20.23 5.99 -5.95
CA TYR A 67 -20.27 5.18 -7.16
C TYR A 67 -21.69 4.83 -7.59
N THR A 68 -21.97 4.89 -8.90
CA THR A 68 -23.32 4.75 -9.45
C THR A 68 -23.51 3.53 -10.37
N ASN A 69 -22.47 2.73 -10.58
CA ASN A 69 -22.49 1.68 -11.62
C ASN A 69 -21.87 0.35 -11.13
N GLY A 70 -22.42 -0.18 -10.03
CA GLY A 70 -22.12 -1.51 -9.49
C GLY A 70 -21.01 -1.58 -8.44
N TRP A 71 -20.16 -0.55 -8.33
CA TRP A 71 -19.14 -0.50 -7.27
C TRP A 71 -19.79 -0.22 -5.90
N PRO A 72 -19.32 -0.86 -4.81
CA PRO A 72 -19.75 -0.52 -3.46
C PRO A 72 -19.47 0.96 -3.15
N ARG A 73 -20.39 1.63 -2.46
CA ARG A 73 -20.15 3.00 -2.00
C ARG A 73 -19.05 3.00 -0.95
N LEU A 74 -18.15 3.99 -1.01
CA LEU A 74 -17.17 4.25 0.06
C LEU A 74 -17.71 5.31 1.05
N SER A 75 -17.11 5.34 2.23
CA SER A 75 -17.50 6.17 3.36
C SER A 75 -16.42 7.16 3.80
N ASN A 76 -15.14 6.93 3.45
CA ASN A 76 -14.05 7.82 3.87
C ASN A 76 -13.32 8.51 2.72
N ALA A 77 -13.49 8.16 1.44
CA ALA A 77 -12.64 8.70 0.37
C ALA A 77 -12.82 10.22 0.18
N VAL A 78 -14.04 10.75 0.25
CA VAL A 78 -14.26 12.21 0.21
C VAL A 78 -13.71 12.89 1.45
N LYS A 79 -13.93 12.30 2.63
CA LYS A 79 -13.40 12.81 3.90
C LYS A 79 -11.86 12.80 3.92
N ASP A 80 -11.25 11.80 3.31
CA ASP A 80 -9.80 11.69 3.11
C ASP A 80 -9.27 12.85 2.28
N ALA A 81 -9.90 13.08 1.13
CA ALA A 81 -9.58 14.19 0.24
C ALA A 81 -9.72 15.55 0.95
N GLU A 82 -10.81 15.79 1.67
CA GLU A 82 -11.05 17.06 2.38
C GLU A 82 -9.98 17.35 3.45
N LEU A 83 -9.66 16.37 4.30
CA LEU A 83 -8.69 16.55 5.38
C LEU A 83 -7.26 16.72 4.85
N VAL A 84 -6.90 16.00 3.78
CA VAL A 84 -5.61 16.19 3.10
C VAL A 84 -5.53 17.56 2.43
N ALA A 85 -6.61 18.02 1.79
CA ALA A 85 -6.67 19.34 1.19
C ALA A 85 -6.43 20.45 2.22
N VAL A 86 -7.07 20.39 3.40
CA VAL A 86 -6.83 21.34 4.49
C VAL A 86 -5.37 21.31 4.94
N ALA A 87 -4.80 20.12 5.16
CA ALA A 87 -3.43 19.99 5.60
C ALA A 87 -2.41 20.55 4.60
N LEU A 88 -2.64 20.37 3.30
CA LEU A 88 -1.74 20.89 2.26
C LEU A 88 -1.90 22.39 2.04
N ARG A 89 -3.10 22.96 2.17
CA ARG A 89 -3.29 24.42 2.20
C ARG A 89 -2.45 25.04 3.32
N ASN A 90 -2.47 24.44 4.51
CA ASN A 90 -1.64 24.88 5.65
C ASN A 90 -0.13 24.71 5.42
N LYS A 91 0.28 23.92 4.41
CA LYS A 91 1.68 23.75 3.95
C LYS A 91 2.02 24.64 2.75
N GLY A 92 1.16 25.60 2.40
CA GLY A 92 1.40 26.58 1.34
C GLY A 92 1.07 26.10 -0.07
N PHE A 93 0.30 25.02 -0.22
CA PHE A 93 -0.18 24.57 -1.53
C PHE A 93 -1.41 25.35 -2.00
N ASP A 94 -1.46 25.68 -3.29
CA ASP A 94 -2.68 26.01 -4.02
C ASP A 94 -3.41 24.70 -4.35
N VAL A 95 -4.54 24.46 -3.68
CA VAL A 95 -5.23 23.15 -3.68
C VAL A 95 -6.52 23.19 -4.50
N THR A 96 -6.56 22.37 -5.55
CA THR A 96 -7.78 21.99 -6.27
C THR A 96 -8.35 20.72 -5.65
N LEU A 97 -9.52 20.82 -5.02
CA LEU A 97 -10.27 19.68 -4.47
C LEU A 97 -11.41 19.31 -5.42
N LYS A 98 -11.53 18.03 -5.76
CA LYS A 98 -12.65 17.47 -6.54
C LYS A 98 -13.20 16.24 -5.85
N THR A 99 -14.51 16.06 -5.90
CA THR A 99 -15.18 14.91 -5.27
C THR A 99 -16.11 14.23 -6.25
N ASN A 100 -16.22 12.90 -6.16
CA ASN A 100 -17.15 12.08 -6.94
C ASN A 100 -17.11 12.36 -8.46
N LEU A 101 -15.91 12.57 -8.99
CA LEU A 101 -15.71 12.85 -10.41
C LEU A 101 -16.23 11.70 -11.28
N LYS A 102 -16.90 12.08 -12.37
CA LYS A 102 -17.36 11.16 -13.41
C LYS A 102 -16.32 11.05 -14.52
N SER A 103 -16.44 9.99 -15.30
CA SER A 103 -15.54 9.59 -16.38
C SER A 103 -15.31 10.68 -17.43
N THR A 104 -16.29 11.55 -17.65
CA THR A 104 -16.22 12.68 -18.59
C THR A 104 -15.15 13.71 -18.25
N GLU A 105 -14.88 13.92 -16.95
CA GLU A 105 -13.90 14.92 -16.47
C GLU A 105 -12.67 14.26 -15.81
N PHE A 106 -12.73 12.95 -15.58
CA PHE A 106 -11.76 12.26 -14.74
C PHE A 106 -10.36 12.19 -15.33
N LYS A 107 -10.24 12.04 -16.66
CA LYS A 107 -8.93 12.00 -17.33
C LYS A 107 -8.38 13.40 -17.54
N SER A 108 -9.22 14.32 -18.02
CA SER A 108 -8.82 15.70 -18.32
C SER A 108 -8.36 16.45 -17.08
N VAL A 109 -8.95 16.22 -15.90
CA VAL A 109 -8.52 16.91 -14.67
C VAL A 109 -7.04 16.63 -14.32
N PHE A 110 -6.55 15.41 -14.57
CA PHE A 110 -5.14 15.08 -14.33
C PHE A 110 -4.25 15.68 -15.41
N GLU A 111 -4.62 15.52 -16.67
CA GLU A 111 -3.88 16.06 -17.80
C GLU A 111 -3.73 17.59 -17.70
N GLU A 112 -4.84 18.30 -17.50
CA GLU A 112 -4.85 19.75 -17.28
C GLU A 112 -4.01 20.16 -16.08
N PHE A 113 -4.09 19.42 -14.97
CA PHE A 113 -3.29 19.71 -13.78
C PHE A 113 -1.78 19.62 -14.09
N PHE A 114 -1.33 18.53 -14.69
CA PHE A 114 0.09 18.35 -15.01
C PHE A 114 0.60 19.32 -16.07
N VAL A 115 -0.21 19.65 -17.09
CA VAL A 115 0.18 20.59 -18.14
C VAL A 115 0.14 22.04 -17.64
N ILE A 116 -0.97 22.46 -17.05
CA ILE A 116 -1.20 23.88 -16.71
C ILE A 116 -0.46 24.27 -15.43
N LYS A 117 -0.63 23.49 -14.35
CA LYS A 117 0.06 23.78 -13.07
C LYS A 117 1.53 23.37 -13.13
N GLY A 118 1.88 22.41 -13.98
CA GLY A 118 3.25 21.95 -14.17
C GLY A 118 4.10 22.77 -15.13
N LYS A 119 3.59 23.88 -15.70
CA LYS A 119 4.35 24.70 -16.67
C LYS A 119 5.66 25.29 -16.13
N ASN A 120 5.74 25.52 -14.82
CA ASN A 120 6.87 26.17 -14.17
C ASN A 120 7.89 25.12 -13.67
N PRO A 121 9.14 25.10 -14.17
CA PRO A 121 10.14 24.11 -13.77
C PRO A 121 10.57 24.22 -12.30
N GLU A 122 10.32 25.36 -11.65
CA GLU A 122 10.58 25.58 -10.23
C GLU A 122 9.35 25.31 -9.35
N ALA A 123 8.28 24.71 -9.90
CA ALA A 123 7.11 24.32 -9.13
C ALA A 123 7.22 22.88 -8.60
N ARG A 124 6.38 22.56 -7.62
CA ARG A 124 6.07 21.18 -7.22
C ARG A 124 4.58 20.89 -7.37
N LEU A 125 4.27 19.66 -7.77
CA LEU A 125 2.91 19.16 -7.93
C LEU A 125 2.66 17.99 -6.99
N PHE A 126 1.53 18.01 -6.31
CA PHE A 126 1.08 16.93 -5.45
C PHE A 126 -0.26 16.39 -5.93
N VAL A 127 -0.41 15.08 -6.01
CA VAL A 127 -1.69 14.43 -6.31
C VAL A 127 -2.07 13.52 -5.16
N TRP A 128 -3.30 13.62 -4.70
CA TRP A 128 -3.94 12.63 -3.84
C TRP A 128 -5.18 12.10 -4.51
N PHE A 129 -5.30 10.77 -4.59
CA PHE A 129 -6.53 10.11 -5.00
C PHE A 129 -6.94 9.10 -3.94
N ALA A 130 -8.17 9.18 -3.47
CA ALA A 130 -8.82 8.16 -2.66
C ALA A 130 -10.08 7.67 -3.37
N GLY A 131 -10.23 6.35 -3.48
CA GLY A 131 -11.37 5.76 -4.16
C GLY A 131 -11.14 4.30 -4.54
N HIS A 132 -12.10 3.76 -5.29
CA HIS A 132 -12.01 2.42 -5.86
C HIS A 132 -10.93 2.27 -6.89
N GLY A 133 -10.67 1.00 -7.10
CA GLY A 133 -9.55 0.53 -7.81
C GLY A 133 -9.68 -0.85 -8.38
N HIS A 134 -9.02 -1.06 -9.51
CA HIS A 134 -9.04 -2.35 -10.14
C HIS A 134 -7.77 -2.66 -10.90
N THR A 135 -7.43 -3.95 -10.98
CA THR A 135 -6.31 -4.46 -11.77
C THR A 135 -6.85 -5.41 -12.83
N ILE A 136 -6.49 -5.16 -14.09
CA ILE A 136 -6.78 -6.06 -15.23
C ILE A 136 -5.45 -6.40 -15.88
N ASP A 137 -5.14 -7.69 -16.02
CA ASP A 137 -3.91 -8.18 -16.66
C ASP A 137 -2.61 -7.55 -16.11
N GLY A 138 -2.59 -7.21 -14.82
CA GLY A 138 -1.45 -6.57 -14.15
C GLY A 138 -1.37 -5.05 -14.31
N GLU A 139 -2.28 -4.43 -15.06
CA GLU A 139 -2.42 -2.97 -15.14
C GLU A 139 -3.46 -2.50 -14.13
N GLY A 140 -3.10 -1.52 -13.28
CA GLY A 140 -4.02 -0.92 -12.32
C GLY A 140 -4.71 0.33 -12.87
N TYR A 141 -5.94 0.54 -12.42
CA TYR A 141 -6.85 1.57 -12.93
C TYR A 141 -7.45 2.39 -11.78
N LEU A 142 -7.37 3.72 -11.89
CA LEU A 142 -8.15 4.65 -11.07
C LEU A 142 -9.59 4.70 -11.60
N VAL A 143 -10.57 4.55 -10.71
CA VAL A 143 -11.98 4.32 -11.07
C VAL A 143 -12.84 5.56 -10.77
N PRO A 144 -13.44 6.22 -11.78
CA PRO A 144 -14.39 7.32 -11.57
C PRO A 144 -15.75 6.82 -11.08
N ALA A 145 -16.59 7.74 -10.58
CA ALA A 145 -17.87 7.45 -9.93
C ALA A 145 -18.86 6.64 -10.79
N ASP A 146 -18.84 6.82 -12.11
CA ASP A 146 -19.77 6.23 -13.08
C ASP A 146 -19.16 5.10 -13.93
N ALA A 147 -17.92 4.68 -13.65
CA ALA A 147 -17.34 3.53 -14.33
C ALA A 147 -18.09 2.25 -13.95
N PRO A 148 -18.44 1.38 -14.91
CA PRO A 148 -19.01 0.07 -14.61
C PRO A 148 -17.99 -0.78 -13.83
N ARG A 149 -18.40 -1.89 -13.23
CA ARG A 149 -17.43 -2.89 -12.76
C ARG A 149 -16.80 -3.60 -13.96
N ALA A 150 -15.53 -3.97 -13.82
CA ALA A 150 -14.80 -4.67 -14.88
C ALA A 150 -15.36 -6.05 -15.20
N ASP A 151 -15.93 -6.76 -14.22
CA ASP A 151 -16.59 -8.05 -14.41
C ASP A 151 -17.97 -7.95 -15.07
N ALA A 152 -18.61 -6.79 -14.98
CA ALA A 152 -19.88 -6.51 -15.66
C ALA A 152 -19.66 -6.05 -17.11
N ASP A 153 -18.70 -5.14 -17.33
CA ASP A 153 -18.37 -4.60 -18.65
C ASP A 153 -16.92 -4.10 -18.71
N GLU A 154 -16.00 -5.01 -19.04
CA GLU A 154 -14.58 -4.72 -19.11
C GLU A 154 -14.24 -3.63 -20.16
N THR A 155 -14.98 -3.60 -21.28
CA THR A 155 -14.71 -2.67 -22.39
C THR A 155 -15.03 -1.24 -21.97
N TYR A 156 -16.23 -1.01 -21.43
CA TYR A 156 -16.60 0.31 -20.93
C TYR A 156 -15.85 0.69 -19.65
N PHE A 157 -15.46 -0.29 -18.83
CA PHE A 157 -14.57 -0.04 -17.70
C PHE A 157 -13.23 0.54 -18.18
N LYS A 158 -12.56 -0.10 -19.15
CA LYS A 158 -11.29 0.38 -19.72
C LYS A 158 -11.45 1.76 -20.38
N LEU A 159 -12.57 2.01 -21.05
CA LEU A 159 -12.86 3.30 -21.68
C LEU A 159 -13.01 4.43 -20.64
N ARG A 160 -13.71 4.19 -19.53
CA ARG A 160 -14.03 5.22 -18.52
C ARG A 160 -12.95 5.40 -17.47
N SER A 161 -12.31 4.32 -17.02
CA SER A 161 -11.26 4.34 -16.00
C SER A 161 -9.92 4.84 -16.54
N LEU A 162 -9.01 5.24 -15.64
CA LEU A 162 -7.69 5.75 -15.99
C LEU A 162 -6.61 4.71 -15.66
N PRO A 163 -5.95 4.09 -16.67
CA PRO A 163 -4.80 3.22 -16.44
C PRO A 163 -3.65 4.00 -15.79
N LEU A 164 -2.95 3.38 -14.84
CA LEU A 164 -1.84 4.02 -14.14
C LEU A 164 -0.62 4.25 -15.03
N ARG A 165 -0.39 3.43 -16.06
CA ARG A 165 0.64 3.73 -17.06
C ARG A 165 0.33 5.01 -17.82
N THR A 166 -0.94 5.25 -18.16
CA THR A 166 -1.39 6.52 -18.79
C THR A 166 -1.30 7.69 -17.81
N PHE A 167 -1.64 7.48 -16.53
CA PHE A 167 -1.37 8.48 -15.50
C PHE A 167 0.12 8.86 -15.47
N GLY A 168 1.01 7.86 -15.54
CA GLY A 168 2.46 8.08 -15.63
C GLY A 168 2.89 8.90 -16.85
N THR A 169 2.17 8.80 -17.99
CA THR A 169 2.43 9.69 -19.15
C THR A 169 2.02 11.12 -18.87
N TYR A 170 0.92 11.37 -18.16
CA TYR A 170 0.54 12.73 -17.76
C TYR A 170 1.55 13.35 -16.80
N ALA A 171 2.02 12.57 -15.81
CA ALA A 171 3.04 13.05 -14.86
C ALA A 171 4.35 13.46 -15.54
N ARG A 172 4.73 12.83 -16.66
CA ARG A 172 5.92 13.19 -17.46
C ARG A 172 5.75 14.50 -18.25
N GLN A 173 4.52 14.91 -18.56
CA GLN A 173 4.26 16.17 -19.29
C GLN A 173 4.53 17.41 -18.44
N ALA A 174 4.54 17.29 -17.11
CA ALA A 174 4.83 18.41 -16.24
C ALA A 174 6.30 18.84 -16.40
N ASN A 175 6.55 20.14 -16.61
CA ASN A 175 7.90 20.71 -16.52
C ASN A 175 8.35 20.86 -15.06
N ALA A 176 7.41 20.85 -14.11
CA ALA A 176 7.65 21.01 -12.68
C ALA A 176 8.78 20.10 -12.16
N LYS A 177 9.57 20.65 -11.23
CA LYS A 177 10.70 19.96 -10.63
C LYS A 177 10.27 18.63 -10.03
N HIS A 178 9.37 18.68 -9.04
CA HIS A 178 8.96 17.50 -8.30
C HIS A 178 7.46 17.26 -8.47
N VAL A 179 7.11 16.00 -8.72
CA VAL A 179 5.73 15.52 -8.69
C VAL A 179 5.66 14.38 -7.69
N PHE A 180 4.69 14.42 -6.79
CA PHE A 180 4.44 13.34 -5.85
C PHE A 180 2.97 12.91 -5.90
N ASN A 181 2.75 11.65 -6.26
CA ASN A 181 1.42 11.08 -6.47
C ASN A 181 1.14 10.06 -5.37
N VAL A 182 0.03 10.26 -4.65
CA VAL A 182 -0.39 9.44 -3.52
C VAL A 182 -1.73 8.78 -3.84
N PHE A 183 -1.77 7.45 -3.83
CA PHE A 183 -2.96 6.66 -4.17
C PHE A 183 -3.44 5.84 -2.98
N ASP A 184 -4.63 6.16 -2.47
CA ASP A 184 -5.34 5.41 -1.44
C ASP A 184 -6.42 4.53 -2.09
N SER A 185 -6.00 3.47 -2.79
CA SER A 185 -6.87 2.62 -3.63
C SER A 185 -6.33 1.20 -3.88
N CYS A 186 -7.22 0.26 -4.26
CA CYS A 186 -6.98 -1.19 -4.35
C CYS A 186 -6.24 -1.68 -5.62
N PHE A 187 -5.06 -1.15 -5.92
CA PHE A 187 -4.19 -1.59 -7.05
C PHE A 187 -2.84 -0.85 -6.97
N ALA A 188 -2.55 -0.39 -5.77
CA ALA A 188 -1.53 0.55 -5.43
C ALA A 188 -0.12 0.07 -5.85
N GLY A 189 0.11 -1.24 -6.02
CA GLY A 189 1.37 -1.80 -6.47
C GLY A 189 1.64 -1.88 -7.99
N THR A 190 0.66 -1.62 -8.87
CA THR A 190 0.90 -1.81 -10.33
C THR A 190 1.69 -0.67 -10.97
N VAL A 191 1.86 0.45 -10.26
CA VAL A 191 2.71 1.58 -10.70
C VAL A 191 4.20 1.18 -10.75
N PHE A 192 4.60 0.07 -10.11
CA PHE A 192 6.00 -0.20 -9.83
C PHE A 192 6.73 -1.01 -10.92
N ASN A 193 7.18 -0.31 -11.96
CA ASN A 193 8.60 -0.41 -12.38
C ASN A 193 9.49 0.56 -11.57
N ALA A 194 8.91 1.27 -10.62
CA ALA A 194 9.55 2.28 -9.79
C ALA A 194 10.48 1.65 -8.75
N GLN A 195 11.74 2.10 -8.76
CA GLN A 195 12.79 1.63 -7.85
C GLN A 195 12.51 2.15 -6.44
N ARG A 196 12.48 1.26 -5.44
CA ARG A 196 12.42 1.68 -4.02
C ARG A 196 13.61 2.61 -3.77
N SER A 197 13.33 3.82 -3.33
CA SER A 197 14.35 4.82 -3.05
C SER A 197 14.56 4.91 -1.56
N LEU A 198 15.80 4.75 -1.10
CA LEU A 198 16.12 5.03 0.31
C LEU A 198 15.96 6.55 0.54
N PRO A 199 15.45 6.96 1.71
CA PRO A 199 15.41 8.38 2.04
C PRO A 199 16.82 8.96 2.12
N PRO A 200 17.04 10.15 1.55
CA PRO A 200 18.33 10.82 1.67
C PRO A 200 18.55 11.22 3.14
N ALA A 201 19.77 11.04 3.64
CA ALA A 201 20.06 11.35 5.05
C ALA A 201 20.20 12.86 5.34
N ALA A 202 20.06 13.72 4.33
CA ALA A 202 19.79 15.15 4.45
C ALA A 202 19.24 15.71 3.13
N ILE A 203 18.65 16.90 3.16
CA ILE A 203 18.45 17.70 1.94
C ILE A 203 19.81 18.11 1.34
N THR A 204 20.17 17.50 0.21
CA THR A 204 21.42 17.77 -0.53
C THR A 204 21.14 18.20 -1.98
N ARG A 205 22.20 18.41 -2.77
CA ARG A 205 22.07 18.68 -4.23
C ARG A 205 21.37 17.56 -5.00
N ALA A 206 21.38 16.32 -4.49
CA ALA A 206 20.63 15.23 -5.11
C ALA A 206 19.12 15.41 -4.91
N THR A 207 18.70 15.84 -3.71
CA THR A 207 17.29 16.07 -3.36
C THR A 207 16.61 17.11 -4.24
N VAL A 208 17.37 18.08 -4.78
CA VAL A 208 16.84 19.18 -5.60
C VAL A 208 16.75 18.87 -7.10
N GLN A 209 17.09 17.65 -7.53
CA GLN A 209 16.96 17.24 -8.93
C GLN A 209 15.50 16.94 -9.30
N PRO A 210 15.13 16.89 -10.58
CA PRO A 210 13.76 16.54 -10.96
C PRO A 210 13.35 15.13 -10.50
N VAL A 211 12.07 14.97 -10.14
CA VAL A 211 11.54 13.66 -9.72
C VAL A 211 10.05 13.46 -10.02
N ARG A 212 9.66 12.24 -10.36
CA ARG A 212 8.26 11.76 -10.32
C ARG A 212 8.16 10.63 -9.30
N GLN A 213 7.56 10.90 -8.15
CA GLN A 213 7.40 9.94 -7.05
C GLN A 213 5.97 9.42 -6.94
N PHE A 214 5.88 8.19 -6.46
CA PHE A 214 4.63 7.50 -6.20
C PHE A 214 4.65 6.91 -4.80
N LEU A 215 3.52 7.01 -4.13
CA LEU A 215 3.24 6.38 -2.85
C LEU A 215 1.84 5.82 -2.89
N THR A 216 1.66 4.61 -2.44
CA THR A 216 0.40 3.91 -2.58
C THR A 216 0.08 3.13 -1.30
N SER A 217 -1.20 2.96 -0.97
CA SER A 217 -1.61 2.46 0.36
C SER A 217 -1.59 0.93 0.53
N GLY A 218 -1.26 0.19 -0.53
CA GLY A 218 -1.13 -1.28 -0.52
C GLY A 218 -0.26 -1.80 -1.68
N ASP A 219 0.01 -3.10 -1.71
CA ASP A 219 0.67 -3.76 -2.85
C ASP A 219 -0.34 -4.08 -3.97
N ALA A 220 0.14 -4.58 -5.12
CA ALA A 220 -0.65 -4.74 -6.34
C ALA A 220 -1.83 -5.72 -6.20
N ASP A 221 -1.70 -6.66 -5.27
CA ASP A 221 -2.64 -7.74 -4.99
C ASP A 221 -3.43 -7.53 -3.68
N GLN A 222 -3.29 -6.36 -3.04
CA GLN A 222 -3.91 -6.07 -1.76
C GLN A 222 -5.15 -5.18 -1.89
N VAL A 223 -6.20 -5.58 -1.17
CA VAL A 223 -7.37 -4.73 -0.93
C VAL A 223 -7.04 -3.74 0.19
N VAL A 224 -7.32 -2.47 -0.06
CA VAL A 224 -7.07 -1.35 0.85
C VAL A 224 -8.35 -1.07 1.66
N SER A 225 -8.20 -0.75 2.95
CA SER A 225 -9.34 -0.45 3.83
C SER A 225 -9.80 1.00 3.70
N ASP A 226 -11.12 1.19 3.55
CA ASP A 226 -11.81 2.49 3.59
C ASP A 226 -12.11 2.95 5.04
N ASP A 227 -11.17 2.77 5.96
CA ASP A 227 -11.29 3.23 7.36
C ASP A 227 -10.45 4.49 7.67
N GLY A 228 -9.78 4.99 6.63
CA GLY A 228 -8.93 6.17 6.61
C GLY A 228 -7.73 6.11 7.56
N ARG A 229 -7.22 4.91 7.91
CA ARG A 229 -5.93 4.74 8.62
C ARG A 229 -4.78 5.33 7.82
N PHE A 230 -4.74 5.10 6.50
CA PHE A 230 -3.70 5.61 5.64
C PHE A 230 -3.64 7.15 5.68
N ARG A 231 -4.78 7.84 5.43
CA ARG A 231 -4.93 9.30 5.65
C ARG A 231 -4.46 9.74 7.03
N ARG A 232 -4.88 9.07 8.12
CA ARG A 232 -4.48 9.46 9.49
C ARG A 232 -2.96 9.40 9.69
N LEU A 233 -2.30 8.36 9.18
CA LEU A 233 -0.84 8.25 9.25
C LEU A 233 -0.15 9.27 8.36
N PHE A 234 -0.66 9.52 7.15
CA PHE A 234 -0.12 10.55 6.24
C PHE A 234 -0.18 11.94 6.87
N LEU A 235 -1.32 12.32 7.45
CA LEU A 235 -1.48 13.60 8.14
C LEU A 235 -0.59 13.71 9.38
N ARG A 236 -0.37 12.59 10.10
CA ARG A 236 0.57 12.54 11.22
C ARG A 236 2.01 12.78 10.75
N ALA A 237 2.40 12.16 9.64
CA ALA A 237 3.70 12.36 9.02
C ALA A 237 3.91 13.82 8.58
N LEU A 238 2.92 14.46 7.93
CA LEU A 238 2.99 15.88 7.55
C LEU A 238 3.16 16.84 8.74
N LYS A 239 2.71 16.43 9.93
CA LYS A 239 2.87 17.20 11.18
C LYS A 239 4.20 16.94 11.89
N GLY A 240 5.07 16.07 11.37
CA GLY A 240 6.33 15.71 12.01
C GLY A 240 6.16 14.69 13.14
N GLY A 241 5.17 13.79 13.03
CA GLY A 241 4.98 12.72 14.01
C GLY A 241 6.24 11.86 14.20
N GLU A 242 6.37 11.22 15.37
CA GLU A 242 7.57 10.51 15.79
C GLU A 242 8.22 9.66 14.68
N ARG A 243 9.53 9.90 14.44
CA ARG A 243 10.40 9.14 13.54
C ARG A 243 10.14 9.30 12.05
N VAL A 244 9.25 10.22 11.63
CA VAL A 244 9.05 10.50 10.19
C VAL A 244 10.22 11.28 9.59
N ASP A 245 10.72 12.29 10.31
CA ASP A 245 11.96 13.00 10.00
C ASP A 245 13.10 12.16 10.58
N ALA A 246 13.57 11.19 9.78
CA ALA A 246 14.51 10.19 10.25
C ALA A 246 15.89 10.80 10.51
N ASN A 247 16.23 11.84 9.76
CA ASN A 247 17.51 12.52 9.83
C ASN A 247 17.52 13.72 10.79
N ALA A 248 16.35 14.20 11.24
CA ALA A 248 16.12 15.37 12.09
C ALA A 248 16.58 16.70 11.45
N ASP A 249 16.40 16.84 10.13
CA ASP A 249 16.76 18.04 9.38
C ASP A 249 15.65 19.10 9.30
N GLY A 250 14.48 18.81 9.88
CA GLY A 250 13.32 19.70 9.91
C GLY A 250 12.44 19.62 8.65
N TYR A 251 12.72 18.68 7.77
CA TYR A 251 11.92 18.38 6.58
C TYR A 251 11.42 16.94 6.62
N VAL A 252 10.47 16.63 5.74
CA VAL A 252 10.06 15.26 5.45
C VAL A 252 10.11 15.07 3.95
N THR A 253 10.90 14.13 3.47
CA THR A 253 10.94 13.79 2.05
C THR A 253 9.83 12.82 1.65
N GLY A 254 9.54 12.68 0.35
CA GLY A 254 8.61 11.69 -0.18
C GLY A 254 9.06 10.27 0.14
N SER A 255 10.37 10.02 0.13
CA SER A 255 10.94 8.73 0.54
C SER A 255 10.80 8.49 2.04
N GLU A 256 11.03 9.49 2.90
CA GLU A 256 10.82 9.37 4.36
C GLU A 256 9.34 9.12 4.69
N MET A 257 8.45 9.86 4.04
CA MET A 257 7.00 9.67 4.12
C MET A 257 6.63 8.23 3.74
N GLY A 258 7.16 7.74 2.61
CA GLY A 258 6.93 6.39 2.13
C GLY A 258 7.42 5.33 3.11
N MET A 259 8.66 5.47 3.60
CA MET A 259 9.24 4.58 4.60
C MET A 259 8.41 4.52 5.88
N PHE A 260 8.02 5.68 6.42
CA PHE A 260 7.20 5.78 7.62
C PHE A 260 5.84 5.09 7.44
N LEU A 261 5.17 5.34 6.31
CA LEU A 261 3.86 4.75 6.04
C LEU A 261 3.94 3.25 5.80
N THR A 262 4.95 2.79 5.06
CA THR A 262 5.20 1.36 4.86
C THR A 262 5.41 0.67 6.19
N ASP A 263 6.29 1.17 7.07
CA ASP A 263 6.51 0.56 8.39
C ASP A 263 5.23 0.56 9.24
N ARG A 264 4.63 1.75 9.46
CA ARG A 264 3.52 1.88 10.40
C ARG A 264 2.27 1.16 9.92
N LEU A 265 1.89 1.29 8.66
CA LEU A 265 0.66 0.66 8.18
C LEU A 265 0.80 -0.86 8.05
N THR A 266 1.96 -1.35 7.61
CA THR A 266 2.23 -2.80 7.57
C THR A 266 2.12 -3.39 8.98
N ASN A 267 2.71 -2.73 9.98
CA ASN A 267 2.64 -3.20 11.37
C ASN A 267 1.21 -3.12 11.94
N LEU A 268 0.50 -1.99 11.74
CA LEU A 268 -0.85 -1.78 12.26
C LEU A 268 -1.90 -2.69 11.61
N THR A 269 -1.68 -3.08 10.36
CA THR A 269 -2.59 -3.95 9.61
C THR A 269 -2.15 -5.41 9.59
N LYS A 270 -1.03 -5.75 10.25
CA LYS A 270 -0.40 -7.08 10.21
C LYS A 270 -0.17 -7.56 8.77
N ALA A 271 0.42 -6.69 7.95
CA ALA A 271 0.71 -6.88 6.54
C ALA A 271 -0.50 -7.06 5.61
N LYS A 272 -1.74 -6.79 6.07
CA LYS A 272 -2.91 -6.72 5.18
C LYS A 272 -2.80 -5.57 4.18
N GLN A 273 -2.16 -4.48 4.59
CA GLN A 273 -1.82 -3.36 3.71
C GLN A 273 -0.33 -3.03 3.88
N THR A 274 0.38 -3.11 2.76
CA THR A 274 1.80 -2.86 2.66
C THR A 274 2.02 -1.71 1.69
N PRO A 275 2.05 -0.45 2.17
CA PRO A 275 2.30 0.69 1.30
C PRO A 275 3.57 0.51 0.49
N ARG A 276 3.51 0.97 -0.76
CA ARG A 276 4.63 0.92 -1.69
C ARG A 276 4.97 2.34 -2.10
N TYR A 277 6.26 2.61 -2.24
CA TYR A 277 6.74 3.92 -2.67
C TYR A 277 7.98 3.77 -3.54
N GLY A 278 8.21 4.74 -4.40
CA GLY A 278 9.34 4.75 -5.32
C GLY A 278 9.28 5.91 -6.30
N LYS A 279 10.26 5.94 -7.19
CA LYS A 279 10.39 6.94 -8.25
C LYS A 279 10.14 6.31 -9.60
N LEU A 280 9.56 7.06 -10.53
CA LEU A 280 9.41 6.65 -11.93
C LEU A 280 10.77 6.18 -12.46
N ASN A 281 10.80 5.02 -13.12
CA ASN A 281 12.01 4.54 -13.78
C ASN A 281 12.21 5.32 -15.08
N ASP A 282 12.88 6.46 -14.94
CA ASP A 282 13.16 7.44 -15.98
C ASP A 282 14.34 8.29 -15.50
N ASP A 283 15.44 8.26 -16.24
CA ASP A 283 16.71 8.90 -15.89
C ASP A 283 16.61 10.43 -15.77
N GLN A 284 15.59 11.03 -16.39
CA GLN A 284 15.31 12.45 -16.26
C GLN A 284 14.57 12.78 -14.95
N TYR A 285 13.89 11.80 -14.35
CA TYR A 285 12.92 12.03 -13.27
C TYR A 285 13.05 11.07 -12.06
N ASP A 286 14.22 10.49 -11.83
CA ASP A 286 14.50 9.54 -10.73
C ASP A 286 15.51 10.05 -9.68
N ARG A 287 16.02 11.28 -9.83
CA ARG A 287 17.13 11.78 -9.00
C ARG A 287 16.69 12.54 -7.75
N GLY A 288 15.64 13.35 -7.84
CA GLY A 288 15.17 14.19 -6.73
C GLY A 288 14.41 13.48 -5.61
N ASP A 289 13.91 14.27 -4.65
CA ASP A 289 12.94 13.82 -3.66
C ASP A 289 11.98 14.96 -3.31
N PHE A 290 10.68 14.70 -3.24
CA PHE A 290 9.66 15.67 -2.89
C PHE A 290 9.82 16.10 -1.42
N VAL A 291 9.79 17.40 -1.12
CA VAL A 291 10.08 17.89 0.24
C VAL A 291 8.88 18.58 0.86
N PHE A 292 8.56 18.23 2.11
CA PHE A 292 7.65 18.95 2.98
C PHE A 292 8.41 19.65 4.12
N LYS A 293 8.04 20.89 4.44
CA LYS A 293 8.57 21.60 5.61
C LYS A 293 7.81 21.21 6.87
N LEU A 294 8.50 20.82 7.93
CA LEU A 294 7.89 20.69 9.25
C LEU A 294 7.70 22.07 9.89
N ALA A 295 6.65 22.23 10.68
CA ALA A 295 6.52 23.46 11.46
C ALA A 295 7.70 23.51 12.44
N SER A 296 8.44 24.62 12.44
CA SER A 296 9.58 24.80 13.33
C SER A 296 9.10 24.66 14.77
N VAL A 297 9.49 23.58 15.45
CA VAL A 297 9.46 23.56 16.91
C VAL A 297 10.60 24.50 17.30
N SER A 298 10.28 25.74 17.71
CA SER A 298 11.28 26.61 18.32
C SER A 298 11.97 25.82 19.43
N PRO A 299 13.30 25.67 19.42
CA PRO A 299 13.98 25.08 20.55
C PRO A 299 13.68 25.98 21.74
N VAL A 300 12.97 25.44 22.74
CA VAL A 300 12.88 26.09 24.05
C VAL A 300 14.31 26.29 24.52
N PRO A 301 14.75 27.51 24.88
CA PRO A 301 16.08 27.71 25.44
C PRO A 301 16.14 26.93 26.74
N ILE A 302 16.82 25.79 26.75
CA ILE A 302 17.18 25.11 27.98
C ILE A 302 18.35 25.91 28.55
N THR A 303 18.04 26.86 29.43
CA THR A 303 19.02 27.46 30.32
C THR A 303 19.60 26.36 31.21
N GLY A 304 20.88 26.05 30.98
CA GLY A 304 21.84 25.61 31.97
C GLY A 304 21.50 24.36 32.77
N ARG A 305 21.87 23.19 32.25
CA ARG A 305 22.46 22.14 33.10
C ARG A 305 23.43 21.31 32.28
N THR A 306 24.72 21.48 32.56
CA THR A 306 25.78 20.60 32.12
C THR A 306 25.53 19.21 32.70
N LEU A 307 25.13 18.27 31.84
CA LEU A 307 25.16 16.85 32.15
C LEU A 307 25.98 16.13 31.09
N SER A 308 26.94 15.40 31.63
CA SER A 308 28.00 14.63 31.00
C SER A 308 27.52 13.75 29.84
N SER A 309 28.32 13.72 28.78
CA SER A 309 28.17 12.88 27.61
C SER A 309 28.28 11.38 27.94
N ALA A 310 27.25 10.61 27.60
CA ALA A 310 27.28 9.14 27.47
C ALA A 310 26.32 8.68 26.34
N PRO A 311 26.55 7.50 25.72
CA PRO A 311 26.06 7.16 24.38
C PRO A 311 24.69 6.49 24.43
N THR A 312 23.64 7.16 23.96
CA THR A 312 22.30 6.53 23.86
C THR A 312 21.62 6.77 22.51
N GLN A 313 22.15 7.65 21.65
CA GLN A 313 21.54 7.94 20.35
C GLN A 313 21.96 6.99 19.20
N SER A 314 23.09 6.29 19.30
CA SER A 314 23.54 5.35 18.26
C SER A 314 22.72 4.06 18.27
N VAL A 315 22.39 3.56 19.47
CA VAL A 315 21.73 2.26 19.67
C VAL A 315 20.34 2.21 19.03
N ASP A 316 19.55 3.29 19.08
CA ASP A 316 18.21 3.30 18.48
C ASP A 316 18.23 3.33 16.94
N ARG A 317 19.15 4.07 16.32
CA ARG A 317 19.25 4.16 14.85
C ARG A 317 19.85 2.89 14.25
N GLU A 318 20.89 2.39 14.89
CA GLU A 318 21.53 1.15 14.53
C GLU A 318 20.57 -0.04 14.68
N ALA A 319 19.82 -0.11 15.79
CA ALA A 319 18.82 -1.14 16.01
C ALA A 319 17.70 -1.08 14.96
N LEU A 320 17.21 0.10 14.59
CA LEU A 320 16.16 0.23 13.58
C LEU A 320 16.66 -0.16 12.18
N PHE A 321 17.86 0.26 11.79
CA PHE A 321 18.47 -0.17 10.52
C PHE A 321 18.65 -1.69 10.53
N TRP A 322 19.21 -2.25 11.60
CA TRP A 322 19.37 -3.69 11.77
C TRP A 322 18.03 -4.44 11.67
N GLN A 323 16.96 -3.96 12.32
CA GLN A 323 15.63 -4.58 12.23
C GLN A 323 15.07 -4.61 10.81
N SER A 324 15.40 -3.61 9.97
CA SER A 324 14.96 -3.55 8.58
C SER A 324 15.70 -4.53 7.67
N ILE A 325 16.98 -4.82 7.94
CA ILE A 325 17.81 -5.68 7.09
C ILE A 325 18.06 -7.09 7.65
N LYS A 326 17.71 -7.37 8.91
CA LYS A 326 18.05 -8.66 9.60
C LYS A 326 17.57 -9.91 8.86
N ASN A 327 16.54 -9.78 8.03
CA ASN A 327 15.95 -10.85 7.22
C ASN A 327 16.27 -10.73 5.71
N SER A 328 17.10 -9.75 5.32
CA SER A 328 17.49 -9.57 3.93
C SER A 328 18.35 -10.74 3.44
N ARG A 329 18.22 -11.03 2.14
CA ARG A 329 19.02 -12.04 1.41
C ARG A 329 20.05 -11.39 0.48
N SER A 330 20.14 -10.06 0.49
CA SER A 330 21.07 -9.28 -0.32
C SER A 330 22.37 -9.07 0.48
N PRO A 331 23.54 -9.47 -0.05
CA PRO A 331 24.83 -9.13 0.57
C PRO A 331 25.05 -7.62 0.67
N ALA A 332 24.57 -6.85 -0.32
CA ALA A 332 24.75 -5.39 -0.36
C ALA A 332 24.15 -4.70 0.88
N ASP A 333 22.98 -5.14 1.35
CA ASP A 333 22.30 -4.55 2.50
C ASP A 333 23.12 -4.67 3.79
N PHE A 334 23.91 -5.74 3.93
CA PHE A 334 24.83 -5.92 5.06
C PHE A 334 26.17 -5.20 4.85
N GLY A 335 26.59 -4.99 3.59
CA GLY A 335 27.71 -4.12 3.24
C GLY A 335 27.42 -2.67 3.61
N ASP A 336 26.25 -2.17 3.21
CA ASP A 336 25.76 -0.82 3.53
C ASP A 336 25.65 -0.60 5.04
N TYR A 337 25.26 -1.63 5.79
CA TYR A 337 25.25 -1.60 7.24
C TYR A 337 26.65 -1.36 7.82
N LEU A 338 27.65 -2.10 7.34
CA LEU A 338 29.03 -2.04 7.82
C LEU A 338 29.72 -0.73 7.43
N GLU A 339 29.37 -0.17 6.27
CA GLU A 339 29.84 1.15 5.85
C GLU A 339 29.23 2.28 6.70
N LYS A 340 27.94 2.19 7.01
CA LYS A 340 27.22 3.23 7.78
C LYS A 340 27.45 3.14 9.28
N PHE A 341 27.67 1.95 9.82
CA PHE A 341 27.90 1.71 11.25
C PHE A 341 29.19 0.90 11.46
N PRO A 342 30.37 1.43 11.09
CA PRO A 342 31.64 0.68 11.12
C PRO A 342 32.05 0.22 12.53
N ASN A 343 31.54 0.88 13.58
CA ASN A 343 31.74 0.53 14.99
C ASN A 343 30.42 0.16 15.71
N GLY A 344 29.40 -0.26 14.97
CA GLY A 344 28.09 -0.61 15.52
C GLY A 344 28.07 -1.93 16.32
N ILE A 345 27.18 -2.04 17.30
CA ILE A 345 26.80 -3.25 18.04
C ILE A 345 26.54 -4.48 17.15
N PHE A 346 25.86 -4.35 15.99
CA PHE A 346 25.59 -5.49 15.09
C PHE A 346 26.63 -5.68 13.99
N THR A 347 27.75 -4.95 13.97
CA THR A 347 28.84 -5.11 12.97
C THR A 347 29.31 -6.56 12.86
N SER A 348 29.55 -7.22 13.99
CA SER A 348 29.96 -8.62 14.00
C SER A 348 28.92 -9.55 13.35
N LEU A 349 27.63 -9.24 13.51
CA LEU A 349 26.53 -10.03 12.97
C LEU A 349 26.29 -9.71 11.49
N ALA A 350 26.40 -8.45 11.09
CA ALA A 350 26.37 -7.99 9.70
C ALA A 350 27.54 -8.54 8.90
N GLN A 351 28.76 -8.54 9.43
CA GLN A 351 29.93 -9.16 8.81
C GLN A 351 29.71 -10.66 8.61
N ARG A 352 29.18 -11.37 9.63
CA ARG A 352 28.85 -12.81 9.49
C ARG A 352 27.79 -13.06 8.42
N ARG A 353 26.75 -12.23 8.34
CA ARG A 353 25.71 -12.32 7.30
C ARG A 353 26.26 -11.99 5.91
N LEU A 354 27.03 -10.93 5.78
CA LEU A 354 27.71 -10.54 4.55
C LEU A 354 28.65 -11.65 4.08
N THR A 355 29.46 -12.23 4.96
CA THR A 355 30.36 -13.32 4.61
C THR A 355 29.60 -14.58 4.23
N ALA A 356 28.52 -14.96 4.93
CA ALA A 356 27.69 -16.12 4.60
C ALA A 356 26.96 -15.97 3.26
N LEU A 357 26.38 -14.80 2.99
CA LEU A 357 25.67 -14.53 1.74
C LEU A 357 26.64 -14.29 0.58
N SER A 358 27.78 -13.65 0.83
CA SER A 358 28.86 -13.50 -0.15
C SER A 358 29.56 -14.82 -0.42
N SER A 359 29.69 -15.73 0.54
CA SER A 359 30.22 -17.08 0.32
C SER A 359 29.21 -17.98 -0.37
N GLU A 360 27.91 -17.86 -0.10
CA GLU A 360 26.87 -18.46 -0.95
C GLU A 360 26.90 -17.90 -2.39
N THR A 361 27.19 -16.61 -2.55
CA THR A 361 27.36 -15.95 -3.86
C THR A 361 28.67 -16.38 -4.52
N ARG A 362 29.73 -16.60 -3.76
CA ARG A 362 31.07 -17.01 -4.24
C ARG A 362 31.17 -18.52 -4.48
N LEU A 363 30.39 -19.34 -3.78
CA LEU A 363 30.19 -20.77 -4.07
C LEU A 363 29.30 -20.95 -5.31
N LYS A 364 28.41 -19.98 -5.59
CA LYS A 364 27.75 -19.83 -6.90
C LYS A 364 28.68 -19.28 -7.99
N ALA A 365 29.70 -18.47 -7.62
CA ALA A 365 30.64 -17.87 -8.57
C ALA A 365 31.91 -18.70 -8.86
N ASN A 366 32.33 -19.62 -7.98
CA ASN A 366 33.56 -20.43 -8.14
C ASN A 366 33.33 -21.78 -8.83
N GLY A 367 32.27 -21.90 -9.63
CA GLY A 367 32.10 -22.99 -10.60
C GLY A 367 32.46 -22.56 -12.03
N ILE A 368 33.76 -22.37 -12.32
CA ILE A 368 34.42 -22.29 -13.67
C ILE A 368 34.06 -21.04 -14.53
N PRO A 369 35.02 -20.39 -15.22
CA PRO A 369 34.92 -18.97 -15.64
C PRO A 369 34.03 -18.71 -16.87
N GLU A 370 33.27 -17.63 -16.79
CA GLU A 370 32.40 -17.09 -17.83
C GLU A 370 33.23 -16.27 -18.83
N GLN A 371 33.49 -16.85 -20.00
CA GLN A 371 33.33 -16.09 -21.24
C GLN A 371 31.84 -15.75 -21.35
N GLU A 372 31.50 -14.53 -21.76
CA GLU A 372 30.12 -14.13 -22.10
C GLU A 372 29.47 -15.21 -22.99
N GLY A 373 28.61 -16.03 -22.39
CA GLY A 373 28.12 -17.24 -23.00
C GLY A 373 26.84 -17.68 -22.31
N LYS A 374 25.78 -17.85 -23.10
CA LYS A 374 24.49 -18.44 -22.71
C LYS A 374 24.68 -19.56 -21.66
N PRO A 375 23.77 -19.70 -20.66
CA PRO A 375 23.87 -20.76 -19.65
C PRO A 375 24.22 -22.08 -20.33
N THR A 376 25.29 -22.73 -19.89
CA THR A 376 25.75 -23.98 -20.51
C THR A 376 24.58 -24.93 -20.63
N GLU A 377 24.45 -25.56 -21.80
CA GLU A 377 23.31 -26.42 -22.13
C GLU A 377 23.06 -27.46 -21.03
N GLN A 378 24.12 -27.92 -20.37
CA GLN A 378 24.08 -28.86 -19.25
C GLN A 378 23.46 -28.28 -17.96
N ALA A 379 23.71 -27.01 -17.63
CA ALA A 379 23.12 -26.34 -16.46
C ALA A 379 21.64 -25.99 -16.71
N GLN A 380 21.32 -25.52 -17.92
CA GLN A 380 19.95 -25.28 -18.35
C GLN A 380 19.15 -26.59 -18.37
N ARG A 381 19.76 -27.69 -18.84
CA ARG A 381 19.16 -29.03 -18.82
C ARG A 381 18.93 -29.51 -17.39
N LYS A 382 19.88 -29.33 -16.48
CA LYS A 382 19.73 -29.75 -15.08
C LYS A 382 18.60 -29.01 -14.36
N LEU A 383 18.47 -27.70 -14.57
CA LEU A 383 17.38 -26.91 -14.02
C LEU A 383 16.03 -27.32 -14.62
N PHE A 384 15.99 -27.57 -15.94
CA PHE A 384 14.81 -28.07 -16.62
C PHE A 384 14.33 -29.41 -16.05
N GLU A 385 15.21 -30.40 -15.91
CA GLU A 385 14.86 -31.71 -15.32
C GLU A 385 14.43 -31.59 -13.84
N THR A 386 15.03 -30.65 -13.10
CA THR A 386 14.62 -30.36 -11.71
C THR A 386 13.20 -29.81 -11.65
N LEU A 387 12.87 -28.83 -12.51
CA LEU A 387 11.53 -28.25 -12.58
C LEU A 387 10.48 -29.27 -13.03
N LEU A 388 10.84 -30.18 -13.94
CA LEU A 388 9.98 -31.30 -14.31
C LEU A 388 9.73 -32.23 -13.11
N THR A 389 10.78 -32.60 -12.38
CA THR A 389 10.69 -33.50 -11.22
C THR A 389 9.86 -32.89 -10.09
N GLU A 390 10.05 -31.61 -9.79
CA GLU A 390 9.26 -30.89 -8.78
C GLU A 390 7.81 -30.69 -9.23
N GLY A 391 7.58 -30.41 -10.51
CA GLY A 391 6.24 -30.34 -11.09
C GLY A 391 5.50 -31.68 -11.00
N ASP A 392 6.18 -32.79 -11.33
CA ASP A 392 5.64 -34.15 -11.25
C ASP A 392 5.38 -34.56 -9.79
N LYS A 393 6.21 -34.12 -8.84
CA LYS A 393 5.97 -34.28 -7.39
C LYS A 393 4.72 -33.50 -6.96
N ALA A 394 4.58 -32.25 -7.38
CA ALA A 394 3.41 -31.42 -7.07
C ALA A 394 2.12 -31.99 -7.71
N MET A 395 2.19 -32.53 -8.93
CA MET A 395 1.05 -33.21 -9.57
C MET A 395 0.63 -34.46 -8.79
N ARG A 396 1.58 -35.31 -8.35
CA ARG A 396 1.29 -36.47 -7.50
C ARG A 396 0.65 -36.09 -6.16
N GLN A 397 0.92 -34.87 -5.69
CA GLN A 397 0.33 -34.29 -4.49
C GLN A 397 -0.98 -33.51 -4.77
N HIS A 398 -1.52 -33.56 -5.99
CA HIS A 398 -2.72 -32.83 -6.42
C HIS A 398 -2.63 -31.29 -6.23
N GLN A 399 -1.42 -30.73 -6.18
CA GLN A 399 -1.19 -29.29 -6.07
C GLN A 399 -1.17 -28.64 -7.45
N LYS A 400 -2.36 -28.31 -7.97
CA LYS A 400 -2.54 -27.75 -9.33
C LYS A 400 -1.69 -26.51 -9.57
N THR A 401 -1.80 -25.52 -8.70
CA THR A 401 -1.11 -24.22 -8.88
C THR A 401 0.41 -24.37 -8.83
N ALA A 402 0.93 -25.18 -7.90
CA ALA A 402 2.36 -25.44 -7.78
C ALA A 402 2.92 -26.19 -9.01
N SER A 403 2.22 -27.23 -9.49
CA SER A 403 2.65 -28.00 -10.66
C SER A 403 2.61 -27.18 -11.96
N VAL A 404 1.55 -26.40 -12.18
CA VAL A 404 1.42 -25.52 -13.36
C VAL A 404 2.56 -24.49 -13.42
N ASN A 405 2.91 -23.87 -12.29
CA ASN A 405 3.98 -22.87 -12.25
C ASN A 405 5.36 -23.48 -12.54
N LYS A 406 5.62 -24.70 -12.06
CA LYS A 406 6.88 -25.42 -12.33
C LYS A 406 7.02 -25.80 -13.80
N PHE A 407 5.97 -26.31 -14.44
CA PHE A 407 6.03 -26.66 -15.87
C PHE A 407 6.08 -25.44 -16.80
N LYS A 408 5.37 -24.35 -16.48
CA LYS A 408 5.51 -23.07 -17.21
C LYS A 408 6.97 -22.59 -17.18
N ARG A 409 7.62 -22.66 -16.02
CA ARG A 409 9.03 -22.28 -15.86
C ARG A 409 10.00 -23.26 -16.54
N ALA A 410 9.65 -24.55 -16.65
CA ALA A 410 10.43 -25.49 -17.45
C ALA A 410 10.33 -25.14 -18.96
N LEU A 411 9.14 -24.76 -19.44
CA LEU A 411 8.91 -24.34 -20.81
C LEU A 411 9.53 -22.98 -21.15
N THR A 412 9.83 -22.11 -20.17
CA THR A 412 10.66 -20.93 -20.45
C THR A 412 12.12 -21.29 -20.78
N LEU A 413 12.60 -22.47 -20.34
CA LEU A 413 13.96 -22.95 -20.63
C LEU A 413 14.00 -23.77 -21.93
N TYR A 414 12.98 -24.58 -22.20
CA TYR A 414 12.85 -25.36 -23.44
C TYR A 414 11.41 -25.25 -23.97
N PRO A 415 11.06 -24.19 -24.72
CA PRO A 415 9.68 -23.90 -25.13
C PRO A 415 9.03 -24.98 -26.00
N ASN A 416 9.85 -25.72 -26.75
CA ASN A 416 9.39 -26.75 -27.67
C ASN A 416 9.46 -28.18 -27.08
N ASP A 417 9.78 -28.33 -25.78
CA ASP A 417 9.84 -29.67 -25.18
C ASP A 417 8.43 -30.28 -25.04
N ARG A 418 8.17 -31.29 -25.86
CA ARG A 418 6.87 -31.97 -25.93
C ARG A 418 6.46 -32.58 -24.59
N LYS A 419 7.41 -33.13 -23.82
CA LYS A 419 7.10 -33.78 -22.53
C LYS A 419 6.73 -32.75 -21.47
N ALA A 420 7.38 -31.59 -21.45
CA ALA A 420 7.02 -30.49 -20.57
C ALA A 420 5.63 -29.91 -20.91
N GLN A 421 5.31 -29.80 -22.20
CA GLN A 421 4.01 -29.31 -22.65
C GLN A 421 2.88 -30.30 -22.31
N GLU A 422 3.10 -31.60 -22.50
CA GLU A 422 2.17 -32.65 -22.10
C GLU A 422 1.93 -32.64 -20.58
N ARG A 423 2.99 -32.52 -19.77
CA ARG A 423 2.89 -32.38 -18.30
C ARG A 423 2.13 -31.13 -17.87
N LEU A 424 2.36 -29.98 -18.52
CA LEU A 424 1.60 -28.75 -18.26
C LEU A 424 0.11 -28.96 -18.57
N ASN A 425 -0.21 -29.62 -19.68
CA ASN A 425 -1.59 -29.91 -20.06
C ASN A 425 -2.26 -30.89 -19.08
N GLN A 426 -1.52 -31.88 -18.57
CA GLN A 426 -1.98 -32.77 -17.51
C GLN A 426 -2.19 -32.03 -16.19
N ALA A 427 -1.25 -31.17 -15.78
CA ALA A 427 -1.36 -30.36 -14.57
C ALA A 427 -2.58 -29.43 -14.59
N LYS A 428 -2.89 -28.82 -15.74
CA LYS A 428 -4.07 -27.95 -15.90
C LYS A 428 -5.40 -28.70 -15.71
N LYS A 429 -5.43 -30.01 -15.96
CA LYS A 429 -6.60 -30.89 -15.76
C LYS A 429 -6.78 -31.32 -14.31
N LEU A 430 -5.80 -31.08 -13.42
CA LEU A 430 -5.96 -31.34 -12.00
C LEU A 430 -7.05 -30.45 -11.40
N VAL A 431 -7.84 -31.03 -10.50
CA VAL A 431 -8.80 -30.31 -9.65
C VAL A 431 -8.04 -29.78 -8.44
N ASP A 432 -8.08 -28.46 -8.23
CA ASP A 432 -7.39 -27.82 -7.10
C ASP A 432 -8.22 -27.96 -5.82
N LEU A 433 -8.12 -29.11 -5.16
CA LEU A 433 -8.87 -29.39 -3.93
C LEU A 433 -8.42 -28.50 -2.76
N CYS A 434 -7.14 -28.10 -2.70
CA CYS A 434 -6.68 -27.15 -1.67
C CYS A 434 -7.10 -25.70 -1.99
N GLY A 435 -7.38 -25.35 -3.25
CA GLY A 435 -7.96 -24.07 -3.66
C GLY A 435 -9.47 -23.94 -3.41
N LYS A 436 -10.18 -25.06 -3.23
CA LYS A 436 -11.64 -25.08 -2.99
C LYS A 436 -12.08 -24.65 -1.59
N ILE A 437 -11.18 -24.68 -0.60
CA ILE A 437 -11.49 -24.25 0.78
C ILE A 437 -11.46 -22.72 0.96
N ALA A 438 -10.93 -21.97 -0.02
CA ALA A 438 -10.90 -20.52 0.02
C ALA A 438 -12.31 -19.95 -0.15
N GLY A 439 -12.85 -19.26 0.87
CA GLY A 439 -14.18 -18.63 0.84
C GLY A 439 -14.74 -18.42 2.24
N ASP A 440 -15.86 -17.71 2.35
CA ASP A 440 -16.60 -17.60 3.61
C ASP A 440 -17.45 -18.86 3.83
N TRP A 441 -17.54 -19.34 5.07
CA TRP A 441 -18.28 -20.55 5.45
C TRP A 441 -19.35 -20.21 6.50
N ASN A 442 -20.51 -20.86 6.41
CA ASN A 442 -21.58 -20.77 7.39
C ASN A 442 -21.46 -21.89 8.43
N HIS A 443 -21.84 -21.58 9.66
CA HIS A 443 -21.97 -22.52 10.78
C HIS A 443 -23.46 -22.68 11.09
N ASP A 444 -23.94 -23.91 11.31
CA ASP A 444 -25.36 -24.15 11.58
C ASP A 444 -25.73 -23.69 13.01
N TRP A 445 -26.91 -23.07 13.13
CA TRP A 445 -27.76 -22.73 14.31
C TRP A 445 -27.69 -21.30 14.93
N GLY A 446 -28.71 -20.49 14.58
CA GLY A 446 -29.81 -20.06 15.47
C GLY A 446 -29.60 -18.99 16.57
N PHE A 447 -30.02 -17.75 16.26
CA PHE A 447 -30.26 -16.57 17.12
C PHE A 447 -29.05 -15.73 17.58
N GLY A 448 -28.98 -14.51 17.04
CA GLY A 448 -28.52 -13.28 17.71
C GLY A 448 -27.16 -13.30 18.41
N VAL A 449 -26.11 -12.86 17.69
CA VAL A 449 -24.84 -12.36 18.25
C VAL A 449 -24.12 -13.33 19.23
N GLY A 450 -23.68 -14.47 18.70
CA GLY A 450 -22.42 -15.13 19.05
C GLY A 450 -22.32 -15.87 20.38
N ASP A 451 -22.55 -17.19 20.34
CA ASP A 451 -21.88 -18.21 21.17
C ASP A 451 -22.11 -19.61 20.56
N VAL A 452 -21.07 -20.45 20.47
CA VAL A 452 -21.23 -21.87 20.12
C VAL A 452 -21.85 -22.62 21.31
N THR A 453 -22.90 -23.39 21.05
CA THR A 453 -23.56 -24.24 22.07
C THR A 453 -22.95 -25.64 22.05
N LEU A 454 -22.28 -26.03 23.15
CA LEU A 454 -21.77 -27.37 23.40
C LEU A 454 -22.93 -28.26 23.89
N SER A 455 -23.09 -29.50 23.42
CA SER A 455 -24.04 -30.46 24.01
C SER A 455 -23.32 -31.72 24.48
N VAL A 456 -23.54 -32.11 25.73
CA VAL A 456 -23.04 -33.35 26.34
C VAL A 456 -24.24 -34.20 26.76
N ASN A 457 -24.40 -35.39 26.19
CA ASN A 457 -25.51 -36.32 26.48
C ASN A 457 -26.90 -35.67 26.42
N GLY A 458 -27.12 -34.82 25.41
CA GLY A 458 -28.40 -34.12 25.20
C GLY A 458 -28.61 -32.87 26.07
N LYS A 459 -27.60 -32.41 26.81
CA LYS A 459 -27.66 -31.20 27.63
C LYS A 459 -26.68 -30.12 27.15
N ALA A 460 -27.20 -28.93 26.90
CA ALA A 460 -26.47 -27.80 26.33
C ALA A 460 -25.66 -26.99 27.38
N TYR A 461 -24.48 -26.50 26.99
CA TYR A 461 -23.59 -25.62 27.74
C TYR A 461 -23.04 -24.49 26.82
N SER A 462 -23.03 -23.24 27.28
CA SER A 462 -22.69 -22.06 26.47
C SER A 462 -21.36 -21.39 26.90
N ARG A 463 -20.39 -21.32 25.96
CA ARG A 463 -19.28 -20.33 25.79
C ARG A 463 -18.08 -20.94 25.05
N PHE A 464 -18.10 -20.95 23.71
CA PHE A 464 -16.89 -21.09 22.89
C PHE A 464 -17.02 -20.29 21.59
N TRP A 465 -15.92 -19.69 21.11
CA TRP A 465 -15.87 -18.79 19.95
C TRP A 465 -15.30 -19.49 18.72
N LEU A 466 -16.04 -19.48 17.60
CA LEU A 466 -15.57 -19.87 16.27
C LEU A 466 -15.86 -18.72 15.30
N GLY A 467 -14.82 -18.11 14.73
CA GLY A 467 -14.95 -17.04 13.74
C GLY A 467 -14.01 -17.27 12.56
N ASN A 468 -14.18 -16.54 11.45
CA ASN A 468 -13.44 -16.71 10.18
C ASN A 468 -11.89 -16.60 10.24
N ASN A 469 -11.28 -16.49 11.43
CA ASN A 469 -9.82 -16.53 11.66
C ASN A 469 -9.40 -17.47 12.80
N SER A 470 -10.27 -18.28 13.36
CA SER A 470 -9.88 -19.24 14.39
C SER A 470 -9.35 -20.50 13.71
N GLY A 471 -8.06 -20.47 13.33
CA GLY A 471 -7.29 -21.68 13.05
C GLY A 471 -6.27 -21.56 11.93
N GLN A 472 -5.10 -22.17 12.08
CA GLN A 472 -4.17 -22.41 10.97
C GLN A 472 -4.65 -23.63 10.17
N TRP A 473 -5.02 -23.41 8.91
CA TRP A 473 -5.50 -24.46 8.01
C TRP A 473 -4.33 -25.06 7.23
N LYS A 474 -4.21 -26.38 7.24
CA LYS A 474 -3.19 -27.10 6.47
C LYS A 474 -3.82 -28.23 5.68
N CYS A 475 -3.72 -28.16 4.35
CA CYS A 475 -4.06 -29.28 3.46
C CYS A 475 -3.07 -30.42 3.75
N VAL A 476 -3.54 -31.54 4.33
CA VAL A 476 -2.67 -32.67 4.72
C VAL A 476 -2.65 -33.73 3.63
N ASP A 477 -3.77 -33.93 2.94
CA ASP A 477 -3.85 -34.79 1.77
C ASP A 477 -4.87 -34.24 0.77
N GLY A 478 -4.36 -33.66 -0.32
CA GLY A 478 -5.16 -33.13 -1.42
C GLY A 478 -5.90 -34.22 -2.23
N LYS A 479 -5.54 -35.51 -2.09
CA LYS A 479 -6.22 -36.61 -2.79
C LYS A 479 -7.49 -37.07 -2.06
N SER A 480 -7.49 -37.03 -0.73
CA SER A 480 -8.64 -37.41 0.10
C SER A 480 -9.49 -36.23 0.58
N GLY A 481 -9.07 -34.99 0.27
CA GLY A 481 -9.73 -33.78 0.74
C GLY A 481 -9.60 -33.59 2.26
N LYS A 482 -8.51 -34.09 2.86
CA LYS A 482 -8.27 -34.01 4.30
C LYS A 482 -7.49 -32.75 4.66
N PHE A 483 -8.03 -32.02 5.63
CA PHE A 483 -7.49 -30.76 6.13
C PHE A 483 -7.32 -30.85 7.64
N VAL A 484 -6.32 -30.15 8.14
CA VAL A 484 -6.12 -29.96 9.57
C VAL A 484 -6.38 -28.51 9.96
N ILE A 485 -7.14 -28.32 11.04
CA ILE A 485 -7.42 -27.03 11.66
C ILE A 485 -6.67 -26.99 13.00
N GLY A 486 -5.74 -26.05 13.17
CA GLY A 486 -5.04 -25.85 14.43
C GLY A 486 -5.58 -24.62 15.19
N TRP A 487 -6.19 -24.82 16.35
CA TRP A 487 -6.72 -23.74 17.21
C TRP A 487 -5.62 -23.06 18.05
N SER A 488 -5.90 -21.89 18.61
CA SER A 488 -4.94 -21.12 19.45
C SER A 488 -4.61 -21.77 20.80
N SER A 489 -5.15 -22.95 21.12
CA SER A 489 -4.98 -23.66 22.40
C SER A 489 -4.74 -25.17 22.24
N ASP A 490 -3.90 -25.56 21.29
CA ASP A 490 -3.40 -26.95 21.09
C ASP A 490 -4.42 -28.03 20.67
N ASN A 491 -5.65 -27.65 20.34
CA ASN A 491 -6.59 -28.58 19.70
C ASN A 491 -6.31 -28.65 18.19
N ILE A 492 -6.11 -29.86 17.68
CA ILE A 492 -5.89 -30.16 16.26
C ILE A 492 -7.13 -30.91 15.77
N GLU A 493 -7.81 -30.41 14.73
CA GLU A 493 -8.94 -31.12 14.13
C GLU A 493 -8.55 -31.69 12.78
N THR A 494 -9.00 -32.90 12.45
CA THR A 494 -8.96 -33.40 11.07
C THR A 494 -10.37 -33.35 10.50
N VAL A 495 -10.55 -32.53 9.47
CA VAL A 495 -11.81 -32.44 8.71
C VAL A 495 -11.61 -32.97 7.30
N GLN A 496 -12.66 -33.57 6.76
CA GLN A 496 -12.71 -34.07 5.39
C GLN A 496 -13.72 -33.25 4.59
N MET A 497 -13.23 -32.62 3.52
CA MET A 497 -14.07 -31.92 2.55
C MET A 497 -14.80 -32.94 1.68
N LEU A 498 -16.10 -32.73 1.52
CA LEU A 498 -16.95 -33.56 0.66
C LEU A 498 -16.67 -33.25 -0.82
N ALA A 499 -17.06 -34.19 -1.69
CA ALA A 499 -16.75 -34.13 -3.11
C ALA A 499 -17.33 -32.89 -3.83
N ASN A 500 -18.42 -32.32 -3.32
CA ASN A 500 -19.03 -31.09 -3.83
C ASN A 500 -18.15 -29.85 -3.59
N GLY A 501 -17.22 -29.89 -2.63
CA GLY A 501 -16.37 -28.75 -2.27
C GLY A 501 -17.09 -27.63 -1.52
N ASN A 502 -18.36 -27.83 -1.16
CA ASN A 502 -19.19 -26.87 -0.43
C ASN A 502 -19.49 -27.32 1.00
N GLU A 503 -19.06 -28.52 1.39
CA GLU A 503 -19.29 -29.08 2.72
C GLU A 503 -18.02 -29.73 3.28
N PHE A 504 -17.90 -29.74 4.60
CA PHE A 504 -16.91 -30.56 5.30
C PHE A 504 -17.52 -31.26 6.51
N LYS A 505 -16.93 -32.40 6.88
CA LYS A 505 -17.28 -33.19 8.08
C LYS A 505 -16.00 -33.72 8.74
N GLY A 506 -15.96 -33.78 10.07
CA GLY A 506 -14.79 -34.26 10.80
C GLY A 506 -15.11 -34.65 12.24
N VAL A 507 -14.09 -35.15 12.94
CA VAL A 507 -14.15 -35.47 14.38
C VAL A 507 -12.92 -34.88 15.04
N ASN A 508 -13.09 -34.12 16.13
CA ASN A 508 -11.98 -33.51 16.84
C ASN A 508 -11.25 -34.54 17.75
N ASN A 509 -10.12 -34.13 18.34
CA ASN A 509 -9.33 -34.97 19.25
C ASN A 509 -10.06 -35.38 20.55
N LEU A 510 -11.28 -34.87 20.78
CA LEU A 510 -12.16 -35.22 21.90
C LEU A 510 -13.31 -36.15 21.47
N GLY A 511 -13.33 -36.63 20.22
CA GLY A 511 -14.37 -37.52 19.70
C GLY A 511 -15.67 -36.82 19.28
N VAL A 512 -15.67 -35.48 19.16
CA VAL A 512 -16.86 -34.69 18.83
C VAL A 512 -16.96 -34.47 17.32
N SER A 513 -18.13 -34.72 16.74
CA SER A 513 -18.40 -34.49 15.32
C SER A 513 -18.56 -32.99 15.00
N VAL A 514 -17.97 -32.56 13.88
CA VAL A 514 -17.99 -31.18 13.38
C VAL A 514 -18.40 -31.17 11.91
N HIS A 515 -19.24 -30.22 11.51
CA HIS A 515 -19.68 -30.03 10.13
C HIS A 515 -19.77 -28.54 9.76
N GLY A 516 -19.75 -28.23 8.46
CA GLY A 516 -19.97 -26.87 7.97
C GLY A 516 -20.21 -26.80 6.46
N THR A 517 -20.87 -25.72 6.02
CA THR A 517 -21.27 -25.47 4.62
C THR A 517 -20.68 -24.13 4.14
N ARG A 518 -20.42 -24.01 2.84
CA ARG A 518 -19.85 -22.79 2.25
C ARG A 518 -20.93 -21.73 2.10
N ARG A 519 -20.65 -20.49 2.51
CA ARG A 519 -21.63 -19.40 2.45
C ARG A 519 -22.01 -19.13 0.98
N GLY A 520 -23.32 -19.07 0.72
CA GLY A 520 -23.87 -18.86 -0.63
C GLY A 520 -23.79 -20.08 -1.55
N SER A 521 -23.56 -21.29 -1.00
CA SER A 521 -23.76 -22.52 -1.77
C SER A 521 -25.25 -22.91 -1.81
N PRO A 522 -25.71 -23.65 -2.84
CA PRO A 522 -27.09 -24.14 -2.90
C PRO A 522 -27.52 -24.90 -1.63
N GLU A 523 -26.60 -25.61 -1.00
CA GLU A 523 -26.83 -26.33 0.26
C GLU A 523 -26.98 -25.37 1.46
N ALA A 524 -26.29 -24.23 1.45
CA ALA A 524 -26.47 -23.18 2.45
C ALA A 524 -27.79 -22.41 2.24
N GLU A 525 -28.22 -22.22 0.99
CA GLU A 525 -29.48 -21.56 0.64
C GLU A 525 -30.70 -22.45 0.93
N ALA A 526 -30.65 -23.74 0.59
CA ALA A 526 -31.72 -24.69 0.89
C ALA A 526 -31.98 -24.83 2.40
N LYS A 527 -30.92 -24.79 3.23
CA LYS A 527 -31.07 -24.78 4.69
C LYS A 527 -31.69 -23.48 5.22
N LEU A 528 -31.35 -22.33 4.63
CA LEU A 528 -31.97 -21.05 4.98
C LEU A 528 -33.46 -21.01 4.59
N GLU A 529 -33.84 -21.64 3.48
CA GLU A 529 -35.25 -21.79 3.09
C GLU A 529 -36.02 -22.74 4.03
N GLU A 530 -35.42 -23.85 4.45
CA GLU A 530 -36.01 -24.78 5.43
C GLU A 530 -36.18 -24.12 6.81
N GLU A 531 -35.22 -23.34 7.28
CA GLU A 531 -35.33 -22.57 8.54
C GLU A 531 -36.39 -21.45 8.47
N ASN A 532 -36.51 -20.77 7.32
CA ASN A 532 -37.57 -19.76 7.11
C ASN A 532 -38.96 -20.38 6.96
N SER A 533 -39.06 -21.66 6.59
CA SER A 533 -40.31 -22.43 6.59
C SER A 533 -40.80 -22.68 8.03
N PHE A 534 -39.90 -22.99 8.96
CA PHE A 534 -40.26 -23.24 10.36
C PHE A 534 -40.66 -21.98 11.14
N LEU A 535 -40.21 -20.79 10.73
CA LEU A 535 -40.57 -19.53 11.39
C LEU A 535 -41.93 -18.95 10.94
N ASN A 536 -42.56 -19.52 9.92
CA ASN A 536 -43.83 -19.04 9.36
C ASN A 536 -45.07 -19.84 9.81
N GLU A 537 -44.93 -20.93 10.58
CA GLU A 537 -46.07 -21.73 11.04
C GLU A 537 -46.62 -21.36 12.43
N ASP A 538 -45.92 -20.55 13.23
CA ASP A 538 -46.34 -20.18 14.60
C ASP A 538 -46.95 -18.77 14.74
N TYR A 539 -47.40 -18.16 13.64
CA TYR A 539 -48.15 -16.89 13.66
C TYR A 539 -49.37 -16.93 12.75
N TYR A 540 -50.36 -17.77 13.08
CA TYR A 540 -51.78 -17.55 12.75
C TYR A 540 -52.70 -18.11 13.82
#